data_AF-A0A662REI9-F1
#
_entry.id   AF-A0A662REI9-F1
#
_cell.length_a   1.000
_cell.length_b   1.000
_cell.length_c   1.000
_cell.angle_alpha   90.00
_cell.angle_beta   90.00
_cell.angle_gamma   90.00
#
_symmetry.space_group_name_H-M   'P 1'
#
loop_
_entity.id
_entity.type
_entity.pdbx_description
1 polymer ?
#
loop_
_entity_poly.entity_id
_entity_poly.type
_entity_poly.pdbx_seq_one_letter_code
_entity_poly.pdbx_strand_id
1 'polypeptide(L)' 'MKTESEHSSEEILQVRSIYPSGCRFHTRCPRREEICMIAKPKLVEIEGKHHAACHFI' A
#
# COMPACT_ATOMS: atom_id res chain seq x y z
N MET A 1 25.78 -28.78 -20.55
CA MET A 1 24.86 -29.39 -19.58
C MET A 1 25.19 -28.82 -18.20
N LYS A 2 24.48 -27.77 -17.78
CA LYS A 2 24.43 -27.32 -16.39
C LYS A 2 22.99 -26.86 -16.15
N THR A 3 22.24 -27.75 -15.52
CA THR A 3 20.87 -27.60 -15.02
C THR A 3 20.97 -27.10 -13.59
N GLU A 4 20.20 -26.07 -13.22
CA GLU A 4 19.86 -25.61 -11.85
C GLU A 4 19.37 -24.15 -12.05
N SER A 5 18.07 -23.88 -12.27
CA SER A 5 16.99 -23.94 -11.27
C SER A 5 17.47 -23.44 -9.92
N GLU A 6 17.37 -22.14 -9.70
CA GLU A 6 16.90 -21.54 -8.46
C GLU A 6 16.73 -20.04 -8.72
N HIS A 7 15.52 -19.70 -9.17
CA HIS A 7 15.02 -18.34 -9.14
C HIS A 7 15.01 -17.92 -7.67
N SER A 8 16.08 -17.22 -7.25
CA SER A 8 16.20 -16.60 -5.92
C SER A 8 14.95 -15.77 -5.67
N SER A 9 14.02 -16.35 -4.92
CA SER A 9 12.66 -15.86 -4.71
C SER A 9 12.64 -14.66 -3.74
N GLU A 10 13.81 -14.19 -3.32
CA GLU A 10 13.99 -13.08 -2.40
C GLU A 10 14.50 -11.81 -3.11
N GLU A 11 15.14 -11.90 -4.29
CA GLU A 11 15.65 -10.72 -5.01
C GLU A 11 14.63 -10.01 -5.92
N ILE A 12 13.44 -10.57 -6.10
CA ILE A 12 12.38 -9.98 -6.96
C ILE A 12 11.49 -8.98 -6.19
N LEU A 13 11.64 -8.83 -4.87
CA LEU A 13 10.68 -8.09 -4.06
C LEU A 13 10.79 -6.56 -4.13
N GLN A 14 11.90 -5.98 -4.63
CA GLN A 14 12.15 -4.55 -4.44
C GLN A 14 12.13 -3.65 -5.70
N VAL A 15 11.76 -4.18 -6.88
CA VAL A 15 11.66 -3.38 -8.12
C VAL A 15 10.21 -2.99 -8.48
N ARG A 16 9.23 -3.32 -7.63
CA ARG A 16 7.79 -3.04 -7.86
C ARG A 16 7.24 -1.82 -7.10
N SER A 17 8.07 -1.01 -6.46
CA SER A 17 7.58 0.08 -5.60
C SER A 17 7.35 1.41 -6.33
N ILE A 18 6.45 1.42 -7.32
CA ILE A 18 5.71 2.65 -7.70
C ILE A 18 4.55 2.93 -6.72
N TYR A 19 4.52 2.23 -5.60
CA TYR A 19 3.42 2.25 -4.66
C TYR A 19 3.59 3.41 -3.65
N PRO A 20 2.60 4.30 -3.49
CA PRO A 20 2.67 5.35 -2.49
C PRO A 20 2.86 4.75 -1.09
N SER A 21 3.83 5.29 -0.34
CA SER A 21 4.18 4.84 1.01
C SER A 21 3.06 5.09 2.02
N GLY A 22 2.31 6.18 1.84
CA GLY A 22 1.15 6.55 2.66
C GLY A 22 -0.20 6.00 2.18
N CYS A 23 -1.24 6.81 2.31
CA CYS A 23 -2.58 6.50 1.81
C CYS A 23 -2.55 6.28 0.29
N ARG A 24 -3.01 5.10 -0.13
CA ARG A 24 -3.06 4.66 -1.54
C ARG A 24 -3.75 5.64 -2.49
N PHE A 25 -4.65 6.46 -1.93
CA PHE A 25 -5.45 7.43 -2.66
C PHE A 25 -4.90 8.87 -2.62
N HIS A 26 -3.77 9.15 -1.93
CA HIS A 26 -3.32 10.53 -1.71
C HIS A 26 -3.05 11.30 -3.02
N THR A 27 -2.68 10.63 -4.10
CA THR A 27 -2.46 11.26 -5.42
C THR A 27 -3.75 11.66 -6.13
N ARG A 28 -4.91 11.10 -5.73
CA ARG A 28 -6.22 11.35 -6.36
C ARG A 28 -7.30 11.87 -5.41
N CYS A 29 -7.05 11.88 -4.10
CA CYS A 29 -8.00 12.33 -3.09
C CYS A 29 -8.09 13.87 -3.07
N PRO A 30 -9.29 14.47 -3.22
CA PRO A 30 -9.45 15.93 -3.16
C PRO A 30 -9.30 16.50 -1.74
N ARG A 31 -9.38 15.65 -0.71
CA ARG A 31 -9.23 16.01 0.72
C ARG A 31 -7.89 15.55 1.31
N ARG A 32 -6.86 15.37 0.47
CA ARG A 32 -5.57 14.89 0.95
C ARG A 32 -4.93 15.92 1.89
N GLU A 33 -4.31 15.42 2.95
CA GLU A 33 -3.45 16.20 3.84
C GLU A 33 -2.07 15.54 3.92
N GLU A 34 -1.12 16.18 4.59
CA GLU A 34 0.27 15.70 4.71
C GLU A 34 0.36 14.26 5.25
N ILE A 35 -0.44 13.95 6.28
CA ILE A 35 -0.52 12.61 6.88
C ILE A 35 -0.85 11.51 5.86
N CYS A 36 -1.61 11.84 4.81
CA CYS A 36 -1.97 10.91 3.75
C CYS A 36 -0.77 10.54 2.86
N MET A 37 0.29 11.35 2.81
CA MET A 37 1.49 11.04 2.02
C MET A 37 2.49 10.20 2.80
N ILE A 38 2.56 10.39 4.12
CA ILE A 38 3.58 9.79 4.99
C ILE A 38 3.11 8.53 5.70
N ALA A 39 1.81 8.35 5.94
CA ALA A 39 1.28 7.26 6.75
C ALA A 39 0.11 6.54 6.08
N LYS A 40 0.07 5.21 6.22
CA LYS A 40 -1.06 4.38 5.81
C LYS A 40 -2.18 4.51 6.86
N PRO A 41 -3.43 4.80 6.44
CA PRO A 41 -4.54 4.79 7.38
C PRO A 41 -4.83 3.37 7.86
N LYS A 42 -5.33 3.26 9.10
CA LYS A 42 -5.82 1.99 9.63
C LYS A 42 -7.11 1.60 8.92
N LEU A 43 -7.29 0.31 8.67
CA LEU A 43 -8.58 -0.21 8.24
C LEU A 43 -9.46 -0.32 9.48
N VAL A 44 -10.61 0.36 9.46
CA VAL A 44 -11.58 0.36 10.55
C VAL A 44 -12.95 -0.01 10.02
N GLU A 45 -13.78 -0.62 10.86
CA GLU A 45 -15.20 -0.85 10.58
C GLU A 45 -15.98 0.44 10.83
N ILE A 46 -16.79 0.85 9.85
CA ILE A 46 -17.61 2.06 9.92
C ILE A 46 -19.10 1.74 10.09
N GLU A 47 -19.57 0.59 9.59
CA GLU A 47 -20.99 0.19 9.74
C GLU A 47 -21.21 -1.30 9.41
N GLY A 48 -21.58 -2.11 10.40
CA GLY A 48 -22.17 -3.45 10.26
C GLY A 48 -21.23 -4.55 9.75
N LYS A 49 -20.55 -4.30 8.62
CA LYS A 49 -19.42 -5.01 7.98
C LYS A 49 -18.64 -4.12 6.99
N HIS A 50 -19.03 -2.86 6.81
CA HIS A 50 -18.35 -1.91 5.93
C HIS A 50 -17.07 -1.43 6.58
N HIS A 51 -15.97 -1.53 5.85
CA HIS A 51 -14.66 -1.09 6.31
C HIS A 51 -14.12 0.01 5.42
N ALA A 52 -13.42 0.96 6.03
CA ALA A 52 -12.73 2.01 5.30
C ALA A 52 -11.36 2.28 5.95
N ALA A 53 -10.43 2.74 5.13
CA ALA A 53 -9.10 3.17 5.57
C ALA A 53 -8.91 4.62 5.16
N CYS A 54 -9.29 5.53 6.05
CA CYS A 54 -9.12 6.98 5.90
C CYS A 54 -8.58 7.54 7.23
N HIS A 55 -7.81 8.63 7.15
CA HIS A 55 -7.30 9.32 8.34
C HIS A 55 -8.35 10.24 9.00
N PHE A 56 -9.53 10.39 8.40
CA PHE A 56 -10.55 11.38 8.76
C PHE A 56 -11.98 10.80 8.82
N ILE A 57 -12.11 9.50 9.10
CA ILE A 57 -13.40 8.79 9.28
C ILE A 57 -13.56 8.34 10.72
#